data_AF-A0A533YXR3-F1
#
_entry.id   AF-A0A533YXR3-F1
#
_cell.length_a   1.000
_cell.length_b   1.000
_cell.length_c   1.000
_cell.angle_alpha   90.00
_cell.angle_beta   90.00
_cell.angle_gamma   90.00
#
_symmetry.space_group_name_H-M   'P 1'
#
loop_
_entity.id
_entity.type
_entity.pdbx_description
1 polymer ?
#
loop_
_entity_poly.entity_id
_entity_poly.type
_entity_poly.pdbx_seq_one_letter_code
_entity_poly.pdbx_strand_id
1 'polypeptide(L)'
;MPNYLNHDVEKWGNCLSGALQLGDYVSGMIEAGFLGIHQIRSIPWQEIDGIHFLSITLTGYKLPAAVEPNGVRFATLRGPFSQVVDELGQRYQRGVPQAVNARTVQLLKTPPFEPLFLLSETPLALEPSDARWLAVLPEQVPCVWRGDYAMLTGPFTEVEDDDHHVFRRGSPLEICSKTLKVLESDLYRRHFAMINRAAGEISGSQVACSPTGGCC
;
A
#
# COMPACT_ATOMS: atom_id res chain seq x y z
N MET A 1 17.04 -8.93 5.50
CA MET A 1 17.65 -9.70 4.40
C MET A 1 18.70 -10.65 4.95
N PRO A 2 18.73 -11.94 4.57
CA PRO A 2 19.74 -12.90 5.03
C PRO A 2 21.18 -12.50 4.70
N ASN A 3 22.11 -12.73 5.63
CA ASN A 3 23.51 -12.30 5.49
C ASN A 3 24.24 -12.90 4.27
N TYR A 4 23.89 -14.11 3.84
CA TYR A 4 24.53 -14.74 2.67
C TYR A 4 24.18 -14.05 1.35
N LEU A 5 23.01 -13.41 1.25
CA LEU A 5 22.63 -12.62 0.07
C LEU A 5 23.42 -11.32 -0.02
N ASN A 6 23.91 -10.76 1.09
CA ASN A 6 24.66 -9.50 1.12
C ASN A 6 26.08 -9.62 0.54
N HIS A 7 26.63 -10.84 0.45
CA HIS A 7 28.02 -11.10 0.08
C HIS A 7 28.19 -11.89 -1.23
N ASP A 8 27.11 -12.19 -1.93
CA ASP A 8 27.11 -12.87 -3.22
C ASP A 8 27.38 -11.86 -4.35
N VAL A 9 28.54 -12.01 -5.00
CA VAL A 9 29.07 -11.06 -6.01
C VAL A 9 28.20 -11.01 -7.27
N GLU A 10 27.52 -12.11 -7.61
CA GLU A 10 26.64 -12.18 -8.79
C GLU A 10 25.29 -11.51 -8.52
N LYS A 11 24.78 -11.64 -7.28
CA LYS A 11 23.56 -10.96 -6.82
C LYS A 11 23.78 -9.48 -6.49
N TRP A 12 25.02 -9.08 -6.18
CA TRP A 12 25.45 -7.68 -6.08
C TRP A 12 25.28 -6.92 -7.41
N GLY A 13 25.65 -7.55 -8.53
CA GLY A 13 25.52 -6.99 -9.87
C GLY A 13 24.07 -6.70 -10.28
N ASN A 14 23.11 -7.40 -9.65
CA ASN A 14 21.68 -7.25 -9.90
C ASN A 14 20.96 -6.40 -8.82
N CYS A 15 21.66 -5.65 -7.97
CA CYS A 15 21.04 -4.81 -6.92
C CYS A 15 20.15 -5.58 -5.89
N LEU A 16 20.22 -6.92 -5.82
CA LEU A 16 19.40 -7.73 -4.92
C LEU A 16 19.95 -7.69 -3.48
N SER A 17 21.27 -7.69 -3.35
CA SER A 17 22.00 -7.65 -2.08
C SER A 17 21.92 -6.31 -1.33
N GLY A 18 21.44 -5.25 -2.00
CA GLY A 18 21.21 -3.92 -1.40
C GLY A 18 19.72 -3.58 -1.25
N ALA A 19 18.82 -4.51 -1.59
CA ALA A 19 17.40 -4.28 -1.50
C ALA A 19 16.96 -4.09 -0.04
N LEU A 20 16.19 -3.04 0.21
CA LEU A 20 15.59 -2.75 1.50
C LEU A 20 14.16 -3.29 1.56
N GLN A 21 13.68 -3.60 2.75
CA GLN A 21 12.25 -3.80 2.95
C GLN A 21 11.53 -2.49 2.58
N LEU A 22 10.37 -2.59 1.93
CA LEU A 22 9.64 -1.40 1.47
C LEU A 22 9.35 -0.43 2.63
N GLY A 23 8.97 -0.96 3.79
CA GLY A 23 8.76 -0.16 5.00
C GLY A 23 10.00 0.65 5.39
N ASP A 24 11.17 0.04 5.41
CA ASP A 24 12.44 0.71 5.76
C ASP A 24 12.82 1.79 4.74
N TYR A 25 12.64 1.49 3.45
CA TYR A 25 12.91 2.47 2.38
C TYR A 25 12.00 3.70 2.51
N VAL A 26 10.70 3.50 2.78
CA VAL A 26 9.77 4.61 2.98
C VAL A 26 10.07 5.36 4.28
N SER A 27 10.45 4.68 5.36
CA SER A 27 10.89 5.36 6.60
C SER A 27 12.08 6.29 6.35
N GLY A 28 13.08 5.86 5.57
CA GLY A 28 14.20 6.71 5.18
C GLY A 28 13.78 7.93 4.35
N MET A 29 12.78 7.80 3.48
CA MET A 29 12.21 8.94 2.75
C MET A 29 11.50 9.94 3.71
N ILE A 30 10.78 9.43 4.71
CA ILE A 30 10.11 10.28 5.72
C ILE A 30 11.17 11.03 6.56
N GLU A 31 12.22 10.35 7.00
CA GLU A 31 13.34 10.95 7.72
C GLU A 31 14.06 12.03 6.91
N ALA A 32 14.16 11.85 5.59
CA ALA A 32 14.68 12.86 4.66
C ALA A 32 13.71 14.02 4.38
N GLY A 33 12.53 14.01 4.98
CA GLY A 33 11.52 15.08 4.93
C GLY A 33 10.54 15.00 3.76
N PHE A 34 10.39 13.83 3.12
CA PHE A 34 9.36 13.63 2.09
C PHE A 34 8.02 13.24 2.70
N LEU A 35 6.94 13.73 2.09
CA LEU A 35 5.54 13.40 2.36
C LEU A 35 4.82 13.06 1.04
N GLY A 36 3.57 12.62 1.11
CA GLY A 36 2.81 12.06 0.00
C GLY A 36 3.52 10.91 -0.69
N ILE A 37 4.18 10.04 0.08
CA ILE A 37 4.97 8.95 -0.50
C ILE A 37 4.05 7.87 -1.04
N HIS A 38 4.09 7.64 -2.35
CA HIS A 38 3.22 6.68 -3.01
C HIS A 38 3.90 6.01 -4.20
N GLN A 39 3.41 4.82 -4.57
CA GLN A 39 3.85 4.14 -5.78
C GLN A 39 3.33 4.80 -7.06
N ILE A 40 4.22 4.88 -8.06
CA ILE A 40 3.87 5.16 -9.46
C ILE A 40 3.73 3.84 -10.22
N ARG A 41 4.62 2.89 -9.92
CA ARG A 41 4.67 1.57 -10.56
C ARG A 41 5.21 0.55 -9.57
N SER A 42 4.64 -0.65 -9.60
CA SER A 42 5.15 -1.82 -8.88
C SER A 42 5.04 -3.03 -9.79
N ILE A 43 6.11 -3.83 -9.86
CA ILE A 43 6.19 -5.05 -10.68
C ILE A 43 6.82 -6.15 -9.82
N PRO A 44 6.21 -7.34 -9.71
CA PRO A 44 6.89 -8.52 -9.18
C PRO A 44 8.14 -8.81 -10.01
N TRP A 45 9.26 -9.09 -9.36
CA TRP A 45 10.52 -9.34 -10.07
C TRP A 45 10.97 -10.79 -9.98
N GLN A 46 11.40 -11.24 -8.79
CA GLN A 46 11.94 -12.57 -8.57
C GLN A 46 11.62 -13.05 -7.17
N GLU A 47 11.58 -14.37 -6.98
CA GLU A 47 11.56 -15.01 -5.68
C GLU A 47 12.88 -15.75 -5.47
N ILE A 48 13.53 -15.51 -4.33
CA ILE A 48 14.79 -16.17 -3.96
C ILE A 48 14.64 -16.64 -2.52
N ASP A 49 14.70 -17.96 -2.31
CA ASP A 49 14.62 -18.57 -0.98
C ASP A 49 13.38 -18.13 -0.17
N GLY A 50 12.22 -18.00 -0.84
CA GLY A 50 10.97 -17.53 -0.25
C GLY A 50 10.86 -16.02 -0.03
N ILE A 51 11.86 -15.25 -0.48
CA ILE A 51 11.86 -13.79 -0.44
C ILE A 51 11.37 -13.26 -1.78
N HIS A 52 10.25 -12.56 -1.77
CA HIS A 52 9.69 -11.92 -2.95
C HIS A 52 10.29 -10.52 -3.15
N PHE A 53 11.01 -10.36 -4.25
CA PHE A 53 11.55 -9.08 -4.69
C PHE A 53 10.58 -8.41 -5.66
N LEU A 54 10.46 -7.09 -5.52
CA LEU A 54 9.63 -6.24 -6.37
C LEU A 54 10.43 -5.04 -6.84
N SER A 55 10.20 -4.66 -8.10
CA SER A 55 10.69 -3.40 -8.64
C SER A 55 9.61 -2.35 -8.44
N ILE A 56 9.91 -1.34 -7.63
CA ILE A 56 8.96 -0.26 -7.29
C ILE A 56 9.54 1.11 -7.62
N THR A 57 8.69 1.96 -8.18
CA THR A 57 8.97 3.37 -8.38
C THR A 57 8.09 4.17 -7.42
N LEU A 58 8.71 4.89 -6.50
CA LEU A 58 8.03 5.75 -5.53
C LEU A 58 8.23 7.22 -5.89
N THR A 59 7.28 8.05 -5.48
CA THR A 59 7.37 9.51 -5.52
C THR A 59 6.99 10.06 -4.16
N GLY A 60 7.64 11.15 -3.76
CA GLY A 60 7.31 11.92 -2.57
C GLY A 60 7.58 13.42 -2.80
N TYR A 61 7.01 14.24 -1.94
CA TYR A 61 6.97 15.70 -2.04
C TYR A 61 7.63 16.33 -0.82
N LYS A 62 8.44 17.37 -1.05
CA LYS A 62 8.88 18.28 0.01
C LYS A 62 7.93 19.45 0.04
N LEU A 63 7.20 19.58 1.15
CA LEU A 63 6.25 20.68 1.33
C LEU A 63 6.97 21.88 1.95
N PRO A 64 6.69 23.11 1.49
CA PRO A 64 7.18 24.30 2.17
C PRO A 64 6.57 24.42 3.57
N ALA A 65 7.07 25.35 4.37
CA ALA A 65 6.42 25.69 5.63
C ALA A 65 4.98 26.15 5.37
N ALA A 66 4.05 25.65 6.17
CA ALA A 66 2.65 26.03 6.08
C ALA A 66 2.40 27.32 6.87
N VAL A 67 1.63 28.23 6.29
CA VAL A 67 1.10 29.42 6.96
C VAL A 67 -0.36 29.13 7.32
N GLU A 68 -0.71 29.27 8.60
CA GLU A 68 -2.07 29.01 9.05
C GLU A 68 -3.07 29.96 8.38
N PRO A 69 -4.15 29.45 7.75
CA PRO A 69 -5.14 30.28 7.11
C PRO A 69 -5.96 31.05 8.14
N ASN A 70 -6.52 32.18 7.71
CA ASN A 70 -7.56 32.88 8.45
C ASN A 70 -8.88 32.08 8.36
N GLY A 71 -9.05 31.10 9.23
CA GLY A 71 -10.27 30.31 9.36
C GLY A 71 -10.04 28.80 9.33
N VAL A 72 -11.00 28.05 9.87
CA VAL A 72 -10.97 26.58 9.88
C VAL A 72 -11.17 26.06 8.46
N ARG A 73 -10.42 25.03 8.08
CA ARG A 73 -10.61 24.27 6.84
C ARG A 73 -11.09 22.87 7.18
N PHE A 74 -11.89 22.31 6.30
CA PHE A 74 -12.39 20.95 6.43
C PHE A 74 -11.90 20.09 5.28
N ALA A 75 -11.64 18.83 5.57
CA ALA A 75 -11.35 17.79 4.60
C ALA A 75 -12.33 16.65 4.78
N THR A 76 -12.95 16.21 3.68
CA THR A 76 -13.85 15.06 3.65
C THR A 76 -13.27 14.01 2.73
N LEU A 77 -13.01 12.81 3.27
CA LEU A 77 -12.55 11.67 2.48
C LEU A 77 -13.68 11.18 1.56
N ARG A 78 -13.40 11.11 0.26
CA ARG A 78 -14.30 10.57 -0.76
C ARG A 78 -14.26 9.05 -0.81
N GLY A 79 -13.09 8.47 -0.59
CA GLY A 79 -12.81 7.03 -0.67
C GLY A 79 -11.61 6.72 -1.57
N PRO A 80 -11.39 5.46 -1.98
CA PRO A 80 -12.34 4.36 -1.82
C PRO A 80 -12.34 3.71 -0.44
N PHE A 81 -11.35 4.02 0.41
CA PHE A 81 -11.23 3.49 1.78
C PHE A 81 -12.36 3.96 2.70
N SER A 82 -12.74 3.14 3.66
CA SER A 82 -13.71 3.50 4.70
C SER A 82 -13.08 4.41 5.76
N GLN A 83 -11.80 4.19 6.08
CA GLN A 83 -10.98 5.01 6.96
C GLN A 83 -9.54 5.11 6.43
N VAL A 84 -8.88 6.25 6.64
CA VAL A 84 -7.44 6.42 6.37
C VAL A 84 -6.76 7.22 7.47
N VAL A 85 -5.45 7.01 7.61
CA VAL A 85 -4.52 7.83 8.40
C VAL A 85 -3.45 8.39 7.48
N ASP A 86 -3.29 9.70 7.46
CA ASP A 86 -2.24 10.35 6.67
C ASP A 86 -0.86 10.28 7.36
N GLU A 87 0.14 10.87 6.73
CA GLU A 87 1.52 10.91 7.25
C GLU A 87 1.74 11.97 8.34
N LEU A 88 0.75 12.81 8.60
CA LEU A 88 0.75 13.77 9.71
C LEU A 88 0.00 13.22 10.94
N GLY A 89 -0.54 12.00 10.84
CA GLY A 89 -1.28 11.32 11.91
C GLY A 89 -2.76 11.69 11.96
N GLN A 90 -3.28 12.45 11.00
CA GLN A 90 -4.69 12.79 10.94
C GLN A 90 -5.50 11.60 10.44
N ARG A 91 -6.57 11.28 11.16
CA ARG A 91 -7.52 10.22 10.80
C ARG A 91 -8.73 10.81 10.08
N TYR A 92 -9.22 10.10 9.07
CA TYR A 92 -10.41 10.45 8.31
C TYR A 92 -11.32 9.25 8.12
N GLN A 93 -12.61 9.46 8.33
CA GLN A 93 -13.66 8.50 7.97
C GLN A 93 -14.34 8.99 6.69
N ARG A 94 -14.65 8.07 5.77
CA ARG A 94 -15.26 8.41 4.48
C ARG A 94 -16.58 9.16 4.68
N GLY A 95 -16.72 10.27 3.96
CA GLY A 95 -17.85 11.18 3.99
C GLY A 95 -18.04 12.01 5.27
N VAL A 96 -17.21 11.83 6.30
CA VAL A 96 -17.26 12.65 7.53
C VAL A 96 -16.26 13.81 7.41
N PRO A 97 -16.71 15.07 7.51
CA PRO A 97 -15.81 16.22 7.43
C PRO A 97 -14.96 16.33 8.70
N GLN A 98 -13.66 16.49 8.53
CA GLN A 98 -12.70 16.70 9.61
C GLN A 98 -12.05 18.07 9.49
N ALA A 99 -11.94 18.79 10.61
CA ALA A 99 -11.19 20.04 10.66
C ALA A 99 -9.69 19.75 10.48
N VAL A 100 -9.01 20.54 9.66
CA VAL A 100 -7.59 20.34 9.30
C VAL A 100 -6.81 21.64 9.36
N ASN A 101 -5.52 21.55 9.71
CA ASN A 101 -4.60 22.69 9.73
C ASN A 101 -3.99 22.97 8.35
N ALA A 102 -3.24 24.06 8.22
CA ALA A 102 -2.62 24.45 6.95
C ALA A 102 -1.68 23.41 6.36
N ARG A 103 -0.90 22.75 7.22
CA ARG A 103 0.07 21.73 6.80
C ARG A 103 -0.62 20.54 6.16
N THR A 104 -1.72 20.10 6.76
CA THR A 104 -2.57 19.03 6.24
C THR A 104 -3.23 19.45 4.93
N VAL A 105 -3.73 20.69 4.84
CA VAL A 105 -4.28 21.23 3.57
C VAL A 105 -3.23 21.20 2.45
N GLN A 106 -1.97 21.56 2.73
CA GLN A 106 -0.90 21.47 1.72
C GLN A 106 -0.61 20.02 1.30
N LEU A 107 -0.60 19.09 2.26
CA LEU A 107 -0.41 17.66 1.97
C LEU A 107 -1.53 17.11 1.08
N LEU A 108 -2.79 17.38 1.46
CA LEU A 108 -3.97 16.89 0.75
C LEU A 108 -4.13 17.48 -0.66
N LYS A 109 -3.47 18.61 -0.96
CA LYS A 109 -3.40 19.19 -2.31
C LYS A 109 -2.37 18.52 -3.21
N THR A 110 -1.53 17.63 -2.69
CA THR A 110 -0.57 16.91 -3.53
C THR A 110 -1.30 15.87 -4.40
N PRO A 111 -0.76 15.56 -5.61
CA PRO A 111 -1.41 14.67 -6.57
C PRO A 111 -1.94 13.33 -6.04
N PRO A 112 -1.28 12.61 -5.11
CA PRO A 112 -1.80 11.32 -4.63
C PRO A 112 -3.02 11.44 -3.71
N PHE A 113 -3.24 12.59 -3.06
CA PHE A 113 -4.36 12.81 -2.15
C PHE A 113 -5.51 13.59 -2.78
N GLU A 114 -5.22 14.53 -3.68
CA GLU A 114 -6.20 15.41 -4.32
C GLU A 114 -7.47 14.68 -4.82
N PRO A 115 -7.39 13.54 -5.54
CA PRO A 115 -8.61 12.87 -6.01
C PRO A 115 -9.44 12.24 -4.88
N LEU A 116 -8.84 11.99 -3.71
CA LEU A 116 -9.44 11.26 -2.59
C LEU A 116 -10.14 12.20 -1.59
N PHE A 117 -9.88 13.51 -1.62
CA PHE A 117 -10.41 14.44 -0.64
C PHE A 117 -11.21 15.58 -1.26
N LEU A 118 -12.21 16.07 -0.54
CA LEU A 118 -12.84 17.36 -0.77
C LEU A 118 -12.36 18.33 0.30
N LEU A 119 -11.75 19.43 -0.11
CA LEU A 119 -11.38 20.52 0.79
C LEU A 119 -12.44 21.63 0.73
N SER A 120 -12.88 22.11 1.89
CA SER A 120 -13.92 23.14 1.99
C SER A 120 -13.68 24.11 3.16
N GLU A 121 -14.34 25.26 3.10
CA GLU A 121 -14.33 26.25 4.20
C GLU A 121 -15.37 25.92 5.28
N THR A 122 -16.42 25.20 4.92
CA THR A 122 -17.47 24.72 5.83
C THR A 122 -17.50 23.19 5.87
N PRO A 123 -17.97 22.56 6.95
CA PRO A 123 -18.08 21.10 7.01
C PRO A 123 -18.99 20.58 5.91
N LEU A 124 -18.48 19.69 5.06
CA LEU A 124 -19.24 19.06 3.97
C LEU A 124 -19.28 17.55 4.18
N ALA A 125 -20.39 17.02 4.68
CA ALA A 125 -20.61 15.58 4.74
C ALA A 125 -21.01 15.03 3.37
N LEU A 126 -20.62 13.77 3.10
CA LEU A 126 -21.09 13.02 1.95
C LEU A 126 -21.94 11.85 2.46
N GLU A 127 -23.14 11.72 1.93
CA GLU A 127 -23.97 10.54 2.16
C GLU A 127 -23.61 9.43 1.16
N PRO A 128 -23.90 8.15 1.45
CA PRO A 128 -23.62 7.04 0.53
C PRO A 128 -24.27 7.18 -0.86
N SER A 129 -25.34 7.97 -0.98
CA SER A 129 -26.00 8.27 -2.27
C SER A 129 -25.34 9.38 -3.08
N ASP A 130 -24.37 10.10 -2.52
CA ASP A 130 -23.65 11.18 -3.22
C ASP A 130 -22.71 10.58 -4.28
N ALA A 131 -22.74 11.10 -5.51
CA ALA A 131 -21.88 10.62 -6.60
C ALA A 131 -20.37 10.76 -6.32
N ARG A 132 -19.99 11.60 -5.34
CA ARG A 132 -18.60 11.79 -4.90
C ARG A 132 -18.20 10.83 -3.78
N TRP A 133 -19.14 10.08 -3.20
CA TRP A 133 -18.87 8.97 -2.28
C TRP A 133 -18.36 7.78 -3.10
N LEU A 134 -17.08 7.48 -2.96
CA LEU A 134 -16.41 6.41 -3.69
C LEU A 134 -16.25 5.21 -2.76
N ALA A 135 -16.92 4.11 -3.07
CA ALA A 135 -16.77 2.84 -2.35
C ALA A 135 -16.77 1.68 -3.34
N VAL A 136 -16.02 0.63 -3.01
CA VAL A 136 -16.02 -0.62 -3.78
C VAL A 136 -16.30 -1.73 -2.79
N LEU A 137 -17.55 -2.18 -2.76
CA LEU A 137 -17.99 -3.19 -1.81
C LEU A 137 -17.61 -4.59 -2.31
N PRO A 138 -17.19 -5.49 -1.41
CA PRO A 138 -16.87 -6.86 -1.77
C PRO A 138 -18.13 -7.69 -2.06
N GLU A 139 -17.96 -8.67 -2.93
CA GLU A 139 -19.01 -9.64 -3.24
C GLU A 139 -19.32 -10.52 -2.01
N GLN A 140 -20.59 -10.84 -1.83
CA GLN A 140 -21.08 -11.69 -0.74
C GLN A 140 -20.97 -13.17 -1.13
N VAL A 141 -19.73 -13.61 -1.42
CA VAL A 141 -19.38 -14.98 -1.80
C VAL A 141 -18.38 -15.57 -0.81
N PRO A 142 -18.28 -16.92 -0.71
CA PRO A 142 -17.30 -17.55 0.16
C PRO A 142 -15.86 -17.12 -0.13
N CYS A 143 -15.10 -16.82 0.92
CA CYS A 143 -13.69 -16.46 0.82
C CYS A 143 -12.82 -17.67 0.51
N VAL A 144 -11.93 -17.54 -0.47
CA VAL A 144 -10.89 -18.54 -0.75
C VAL A 144 -9.51 -17.90 -0.55
N TRP A 145 -8.67 -18.57 0.24
CA TRP A 145 -7.30 -18.16 0.51
C TRP A 145 -6.35 -18.91 -0.44
N ARG A 146 -5.57 -18.16 -1.22
CA ARG A 146 -4.65 -18.71 -2.25
C ARG A 146 -3.21 -18.23 -2.08
N GLY A 147 -2.86 -17.75 -0.88
CA GLY A 147 -1.54 -17.16 -0.62
C GLY A 147 -1.33 -15.80 -1.28
N ASP A 148 -2.42 -15.07 -1.57
CA ASP A 148 -2.37 -13.69 -2.05
C ASP A 148 -2.07 -12.76 -0.87
N TYR A 149 -1.14 -11.82 -1.04
CA TYR A 149 -0.80 -10.79 -0.08
C TYR A 149 -0.86 -9.41 -0.71
N ALA A 150 -1.44 -8.47 0.01
CA ALA A 150 -1.47 -7.05 -0.34
C ALA A 150 -0.57 -6.25 0.60
N MET A 151 0.16 -5.31 0.04
CA MET A 151 0.98 -4.37 0.79
C MET A 151 0.56 -2.95 0.44
N LEU A 152 0.27 -2.13 1.45
CA LEU A 152 -0.09 -0.73 1.24
C LEU A 152 1.16 0.06 0.79
N THR A 153 1.07 0.62 -0.41
CA THR A 153 2.11 1.40 -1.08
C THR A 153 1.59 2.77 -1.54
N GLY A 154 0.37 3.12 -1.14
CA GLY A 154 -0.23 4.43 -1.32
C GLY A 154 0.25 5.47 -0.29
N PRO A 155 -0.30 6.70 -0.38
CA PRO A 155 0.18 7.87 0.37
C PRO A 155 -0.20 7.88 1.86
N PHE A 156 -0.90 6.85 2.35
CA PHE A 156 -1.36 6.74 3.73
C PHE A 156 -0.43 5.88 4.57
N THR A 157 -0.45 6.08 5.89
CA THR A 157 0.28 5.24 6.84
C THR A 157 -0.53 3.99 7.20
N GLU A 158 -1.86 4.13 7.25
CA GLU A 158 -2.82 3.08 7.54
C GLU A 158 -4.13 3.36 6.76
N VAL A 159 -4.77 2.31 6.25
CA VAL A 159 -6.09 2.39 5.60
C VAL A 159 -6.97 1.21 6.02
N GLU A 160 -8.27 1.43 5.99
CA GLU A 160 -9.30 0.41 6.22
C GLU A 160 -10.21 0.30 4.99
N ASP A 161 -10.52 -0.92 4.56
CA ASP A 161 -11.50 -1.17 3.50
C ASP A 161 -12.93 -1.31 4.06
N ASP A 162 -13.88 -1.62 3.19
CA ASP A 162 -15.29 -1.80 3.54
C ASP A 162 -15.58 -3.14 4.26
N ASP A 163 -14.61 -4.05 4.31
CA ASP A 163 -14.68 -5.33 5.02
C ASP A 163 -13.89 -5.31 6.35
N HIS A 164 -13.44 -4.12 6.79
CA HIS A 164 -12.67 -3.88 8.01
C HIS A 164 -11.24 -4.48 8.02
N HIS A 165 -10.65 -4.76 6.85
CA HIS A 165 -9.23 -5.08 6.77
C HIS A 165 -8.41 -3.81 6.99
N VAL A 166 -7.47 -3.86 7.93
CA VAL A 166 -6.54 -2.75 8.21
C VAL A 166 -5.20 -3.04 7.54
N PHE A 167 -4.86 -2.22 6.56
CA PHE A 167 -3.58 -2.29 5.86
C PHE A 167 -2.63 -1.23 6.37
N ARG A 168 -1.43 -1.64 6.77
CA ARG A 168 -0.36 -0.74 7.20
C ARG A 168 0.70 -0.63 6.14
N ARG A 169 1.23 0.57 5.96
CA ARG A 169 2.24 0.87 4.95
C ARG A 169 3.41 -0.09 5.01
N GLY A 170 3.80 -0.63 3.85
CA GLY A 170 4.97 -1.51 3.71
C GLY A 170 4.88 -2.85 4.44
N SER A 171 3.74 -3.17 5.07
CA SER A 171 3.49 -4.44 5.74
C SER A 171 2.58 -5.31 4.86
N PRO A 172 3.01 -6.53 4.48
CA PRO A 172 2.16 -7.43 3.73
C PRO A 172 1.07 -8.03 4.63
N LEU A 173 -0.18 -8.00 4.15
CA LEU A 173 -1.33 -8.64 4.78
C LEU A 173 -1.84 -9.73 3.83
N GLU A 174 -2.08 -10.93 4.36
CA GLU A 174 -2.72 -12.00 3.59
C GLU A 174 -4.17 -11.63 3.30
N ILE A 175 -4.61 -11.85 2.07
CA ILE A 175 -5.95 -11.52 1.62
C ILE A 175 -6.62 -12.70 0.92
N CYS A 176 -7.94 -12.71 0.97
CA CYS A 176 -8.74 -13.71 0.28
C CYS A 176 -9.18 -13.22 -1.11
N SER A 177 -9.79 -14.12 -1.88
CA SER A 177 -10.25 -13.89 -3.24
C SER A 177 -11.18 -12.68 -3.43
N LYS A 178 -12.07 -12.40 -2.48
CA LYS A 178 -12.98 -11.24 -2.56
C LYS A 178 -12.25 -9.92 -2.36
N THR A 179 -11.34 -9.86 -1.38
CA THR A 179 -10.53 -8.69 -1.07
C THR A 179 -9.58 -8.41 -2.23
N LEU A 180 -8.94 -9.44 -2.80
CA LEU A 180 -8.11 -9.31 -4.00
C LEU A 180 -8.86 -8.59 -5.12
N LYS A 181 -10.09 -9.04 -5.43
CA LYS A 181 -10.92 -8.43 -6.48
C LYS A 181 -11.27 -6.97 -6.20
N VAL A 182 -11.54 -6.61 -4.94
CA VAL A 182 -11.74 -5.20 -4.53
C VAL A 182 -10.46 -4.39 -4.74
N LEU A 183 -9.31 -4.92 -4.29
CA LEU A 183 -8.02 -4.25 -4.39
C LEU A 183 -7.50 -4.12 -5.83
N GLU A 184 -7.95 -4.98 -6.74
CA GLU A 184 -7.67 -4.89 -8.18
C GLU A 184 -8.48 -3.82 -8.92
N SER A 185 -9.54 -3.28 -8.29
CA SER A 185 -10.33 -2.20 -8.88
C SER A 185 -9.50 -0.93 -9.12
N ASP A 186 -9.89 -0.12 -10.10
CA ASP A 186 -9.15 1.10 -10.49
C ASP A 186 -8.93 2.11 -9.36
N LEU A 187 -9.86 2.13 -8.39
CA LEU A 187 -9.79 3.00 -7.22
C LEU A 187 -8.74 2.52 -6.21
N TYR A 188 -8.60 1.21 -6.01
CA TYR A 188 -7.68 0.63 -5.03
C TYR A 188 -6.30 0.29 -5.61
N ARG A 189 -6.23 -0.21 -6.85
CA ARG A 189 -5.02 -0.83 -7.44
C ARG A 189 -3.77 0.05 -7.37
N ARG A 190 -3.93 1.36 -7.47
CA ARG A 190 -2.83 2.33 -7.39
C ARG A 190 -2.20 2.42 -6.00
N HIS A 191 -2.88 1.99 -4.95
CA HIS A 191 -2.44 2.07 -3.57
C HIS A 191 -1.82 0.79 -3.02
N PHE A 192 -1.83 -0.30 -3.80
CA PHE A 192 -1.34 -1.60 -3.35
C PHE A 192 -0.31 -2.22 -4.29
N ALA A 193 0.66 -2.88 -3.70
CA ALA A 193 1.48 -3.88 -4.37
C ALA A 193 0.99 -5.27 -3.94
N MET A 194 0.77 -6.15 -4.91
CA MET A 194 0.24 -7.49 -4.69
C MET A 194 1.32 -8.53 -4.99
N ILE A 195 1.41 -9.56 -4.15
CA ILE A 195 2.25 -10.74 -4.40
C ILE A 195 1.43 -12.00 -4.12
N ASN A 196 1.72 -13.09 -4.82
CA ASN A 196 1.20 -14.40 -4.49
C ASN A 196 2.36 -15.30 -4.08
N ARG A 197 2.32 -15.81 -2.84
CA ARG A 197 3.38 -16.65 -2.27
C ARG A 197 3.23 -18.14 -2.59
N ALA A 198 2.08 -18.55 -3.13
CA ALA A 198 1.81 -19.92 -3.54
C ALA A 198 2.01 -20.15 -5.05
N ALA A 199 2.28 -19.08 -5.83
CA ALA A 199 2.39 -19.11 -7.29
C ALA A 199 3.78 -19.50 -7.81
N GLY A 200 4.71 -19.91 -6.93
CA GLY A 200 6.02 -20.39 -7.34
C GLY A 200 5.91 -21.65 -8.21
N GLU A 201 6.61 -21.68 -9.35
CA GLU A 201 6.85 -22.93 -10.06
C GLU A 201 7.60 -23.88 -9.12
N ILE A 202 7.04 -25.07 -8.91
CA ILE A 202 7.73 -26.16 -8.23
C ILE A 202 8.86 -26.65 -9.17
N SER A 203 9.98 -25.93 -9.23
CA SER A 203 11.23 -26.45 -9.80
C SER A 203 11.91 -27.38 -8.78
N GLY A 204 11.15 -28.34 -8.24
CA GLY A 204 11.69 -29.47 -7.53
C GLY A 204 11.83 -30.60 -8.54
N SER A 205 13.06 -30.96 -8.92
CA SER A 205 13.29 -32.25 -9.57
C SER A 205 12.60 -33.31 -8.73
N GLN A 206 11.69 -34.08 -9.32
CA GLN A 206 11.05 -35.21 -8.64
C GLN A 206 12.14 -36.10 -8.03
N VAL A 207 12.33 -36.03 -6.71
CA VAL A 207 13.17 -36.98 -6.00
C VAL A 207 12.30 -38.21 -5.81
N ALA A 208 12.37 -39.12 -6.77
CA ALA A 208 11.76 -40.43 -6.66
C ALA A 208 12.59 -41.28 -5.70
N CYS A 209 12.16 -41.37 -4.44
CA CYS A 209 12.71 -42.35 -3.51
C CYS A 209 12.24 -43.75 -3.96
N SER A 210 13.13 -44.50 -4.58
CA SER A 210 12.93 -45.94 -4.81
C SER A 210 13.06 -46.69 -3.49
N PRO A 211 12.16 -47.62 -3.15
CA PRO A 211 12.22 -48.38 -1.91
C PRO A 211 13.41 -49.36 -1.81
N THR A 212 14.31 -49.42 -2.80
CA THR A 212 15.35 -50.47 -2.90
C THR A 212 16.76 -50.03 -3.31
N GLY A 213 17.23 -48.79 -3.10
CA GLY A 213 18.64 -48.51 -3.46
C GLY A 213 19.22 -47.21 -2.91
N GLY A 214 20.36 -47.33 -2.23
CA GLY A 214 21.01 -46.29 -1.43
C GLY A 214 21.38 -44.99 -2.17
N CYS A 215 21.29 -43.89 -1.42
CA CYS A 215 21.71 -42.56 -1.86
C CYS A 215 23.24 -42.51 -2.02
N CYS A 216 23.71 -42.00 -3.16
CA CYS A 216 25.02 -41.40 -3.34
C CYS A 216 24.80 -39.94 -3.72
#